data_AF-A0A7Y6A4J9-F1
#
_entry.id   AF-A0A7Y6A4J9-F1
#
_cell.length_a   1.000
_cell.length_b   1.000
_cell.length_c   1.000
_cell.angle_alpha   90.00
_cell.angle_beta   90.00
_cell.angle_gamma   90.00
#
_symmetry.space_group_name_H-M   'P 1'
#
loop_
_entity.id
_entity.type
_entity.pdbx_description
1 polymer ?
#
loop_
_entity_poly.entity_id
_entity_poly.type
_entity_poly.pdbx_seq_one_letter_code
_entity_poly.pdbx_strand_id
1 'polypeptide(L)'
;MSDGVDRGSAFGRWLTADRAAVDVLLAGALARGGDREAVRAAVVAVAGAFRGVDELDPGLGRALVAHVADLAARGRWRADGPDRAVVLDVLPRLTGLAHSQPTATVDAVAAAGRTVARTGDLALFGSLLAAVPAVEDPSVVRATVLVASWRSGAARYRTAALREA
;
A
#
# COMPACT_ATOMS: atom_id res chain seq x y z
N MET A 1 -14.18 4.16 17.03
CA MET A 1 -12.88 4.03 16.34
C MET A 1 -12.06 3.03 17.13
N SER A 2 -11.36 2.11 16.46
CA SER A 2 -10.44 1.22 17.16
C SER A 2 -9.19 2.02 17.51
N ASP A 3 -8.95 2.30 18.79
CA ASP A 3 -7.77 3.04 19.28
C ASP A 3 -6.46 2.25 19.17
N GLY A 4 -6.41 1.21 18.33
CA GLY A 4 -5.23 0.39 18.18
C GLY A 4 -5.41 -0.74 17.18
N VAL A 5 -4.32 -1.46 16.98
CA VAL A 5 -4.29 -2.71 16.23
C VAL A 5 -4.82 -3.82 17.12
N ASP A 6 -5.82 -4.56 16.64
CA ASP A 6 -6.31 -5.76 17.30
C ASP A 6 -5.19 -6.81 17.36
N ARG A 7 -4.76 -7.17 18.58
CA ARG A 7 -3.69 -8.16 18.80
C ARG A 7 -4.06 -9.55 18.31
N GLY A 8 -5.35 -9.86 18.22
CA GLY A 8 -5.86 -11.12 17.68
C GLY A 8 -5.82 -11.18 16.16
N SER A 9 -5.73 -10.05 15.45
CA SER A 9 -5.65 -10.03 13.98
C SER A 9 -4.30 -10.53 13.45
N ALA A 10 -4.24 -10.98 12.19
CA ALA A 10 -2.98 -11.40 11.57
C ALA A 10 -1.90 -10.30 11.63
N PHE A 11 -2.29 -9.06 11.37
CA PHE A 11 -1.40 -7.90 11.47
C PHE A 11 -0.90 -7.68 12.91
N GLY A 12 -1.78 -7.79 13.91
CA GLY A 12 -1.42 -7.63 15.33
C GLY A 12 -0.50 -8.74 15.85
N ARG A 13 -0.74 -9.99 15.43
CA ARG A 13 0.13 -11.13 15.73
C ARG A 13 1.51 -10.94 15.09
N TRP A 14 1.55 -10.54 13.81
CA TRP A 14 2.81 -10.24 13.12
C TRP A 14 3.58 -9.10 13.79
N LEU A 15 2.95 -7.97 14.13
CA LEU A 15 3.59 -6.85 14.84
C LEU A 15 4.26 -7.31 16.15
N THR A 16 3.63 -8.25 16.85
CA THR A 16 4.16 -8.79 18.10
C THR A 16 5.34 -9.72 17.85
N ALA A 17 5.22 -10.61 16.85
CA ALA A 17 6.27 -11.56 16.48
C ALA A 17 7.53 -10.88 15.93
N ASP A 18 7.38 -9.79 15.17
CA ASP A 18 8.46 -9.10 14.48
C ASP A 18 8.80 -7.74 15.12
N ARG A 19 8.49 -7.61 16.42
CA ARG A 19 8.55 -6.35 17.17
C ARG A 19 9.88 -5.62 17.04
N ALA A 20 11.00 -6.33 17.15
CA ALA A 20 12.32 -5.70 17.09
C ALA A 20 12.56 -4.99 15.74
N ALA A 21 12.16 -5.62 14.63
CA ALA A 21 12.27 -5.01 13.31
C ALA A 21 11.31 -3.83 13.15
N VAL A 22 10.07 -3.97 13.64
CA VAL A 22 9.07 -2.89 13.62
C VAL A 22 9.55 -1.68 14.42
N ASP A 23 10.08 -1.90 15.64
CA ASP A 23 10.58 -0.84 16.51
C ASP A 23 11.70 -0.04 15.83
N VAL A 24 12.60 -0.70 15.09
CA VAL A 24 13.64 -0.05 14.28
C VAL A 24 13.03 0.85 13.19
N LEU A 25 12.04 0.34 12.45
CA LEU A 25 11.37 1.11 11.38
C LEU A 25 10.66 2.35 11.94
N LEU A 26 9.94 2.19 13.04
CA LEU A 26 9.21 3.27 13.71
C LEU A 26 10.18 4.30 14.30
N ALA A 27 11.24 3.85 14.99
CA ALA A 27 12.27 4.73 15.53
C ALA A 27 12.96 5.54 14.41
N GLY A 28 13.23 4.90 13.26
CA GLY A 28 13.80 5.58 12.09
C GLY A 28 12.88 6.63 11.47
N ALA A 29 11.55 6.46 11.56
CA ALA A 29 10.59 7.48 11.13
C ALA A 29 10.56 8.68 12.10
N LEU A 30 10.58 8.42 13.42
CA LEU A 30 10.61 9.45 14.44
C LEU A 30 11.92 10.25 14.43
N ALA A 31 13.06 9.58 14.24
CA ALA A 31 14.38 10.22 14.15
C ALA A 31 14.48 11.22 12.99
N ARG A 32 13.65 11.05 11.94
CA ARG A 32 13.54 11.97 10.81
C ARG A 32 12.52 13.11 11.03
N GLY A 33 12.02 13.28 12.26
CA GLY A 33 11.07 14.33 12.63
C GLY A 33 9.60 13.94 12.45
N GLY A 34 9.28 12.66 12.27
CA GLY A 34 7.90 12.22 12.16
C GLY A 34 7.10 12.41 13.45
N ASP A 35 5.85 12.85 13.34
CA ASP A 35 4.90 12.90 14.46
C ASP A 35 4.51 11.48 14.87
N ARG A 36 4.68 11.15 16.16
CA ARG A 36 4.37 9.83 16.74
C ARG A 36 2.92 9.43 16.53
N GLU A 37 1.98 10.34 16.73
CA GLU A 37 0.56 10.03 16.61
C GLU A 37 0.15 9.87 15.15
N ALA A 38 0.74 10.68 14.25
CA ALA A 38 0.52 10.49 12.81
C ALA A 38 1.04 9.13 12.32
N VAL A 39 2.23 8.71 12.77
CA VAL A 39 2.81 7.39 12.45
C VAL A 39 1.94 6.27 13.03
N ARG A 40 1.51 6.38 14.29
CA ARG A 40 0.60 5.41 14.93
C ARG A 40 -0.72 5.29 14.17
N ALA A 41 -1.36 6.41 13.85
CA ALA A 41 -2.62 6.44 13.11
C ALA A 41 -2.47 5.80 11.71
N ALA A 42 -1.33 6.01 11.04
CA ALA A 42 -1.04 5.36 9.76
C ALA A 42 -0.94 3.83 9.89
N VAL A 43 -0.19 3.32 10.88
CA VAL A 43 -0.08 1.88 11.13
C VAL A 43 -1.43 1.25 11.49
N VAL A 44 -2.24 1.91 12.33
CA VAL A 44 -3.59 1.44 12.68
C VAL A 44 -4.50 1.38 11.45
N ALA A 45 -4.44 2.39 10.58
CA ALA A 45 -5.23 2.40 9.36
C ALA A 45 -4.85 1.25 8.41
N VAL A 46 -3.55 0.97 8.24
CA VAL A 46 -3.08 -0.18 7.46
C VAL A 46 -3.56 -1.48 8.08
N ALA A 47 -3.40 -1.67 9.40
CA ALA A 47 -3.88 -2.87 10.07
C ALA A 47 -5.40 -3.08 9.86
N GLY A 48 -6.18 -2.00 9.82
CA GLY A 48 -7.60 -2.02 9.48
C GLY A 48 -7.87 -2.54 8.06
N ALA A 49 -7.09 -2.09 7.08
CA ALA A 49 -7.22 -2.52 5.68
C ALA A 49 -6.87 -4.00 5.46
N PHE A 50 -6.03 -4.58 6.32
CA PHE A 50 -5.62 -5.99 6.26
C PHE A 50 -6.37 -6.89 7.27
N ARG A 51 -7.48 -6.44 7.87
CA ARG A 51 -8.22 -7.19 8.91
C ARG A 51 -8.75 -8.55 8.43
N GLY A 52 -9.07 -8.69 7.14
CA GLY A 52 -9.60 -9.93 6.56
C GLY A 52 -8.55 -10.95 6.14
N VAL A 53 -7.27 -10.70 6.42
CA VAL A 53 -6.17 -11.59 6.06
C VAL A 53 -5.90 -12.57 7.21
N ASP A 54 -5.77 -13.86 6.89
CA ASP A 54 -5.53 -14.92 7.89
C ASP A 54 -4.08 -14.92 8.39
N GLU A 55 -3.12 -14.67 7.49
CA GLU A 55 -1.69 -14.62 7.77
C GLU A 55 -1.03 -13.48 6.97
N LEU A 56 -0.20 -12.70 7.66
CA LEU A 56 0.55 -11.62 7.03
C LEU A 56 1.99 -12.07 6.81
N ASP A 57 2.41 -12.12 5.55
CA ASP A 57 3.81 -12.35 5.19
C ASP A 57 4.72 -11.33 5.90
N PRO A 58 5.80 -11.75 6.59
CA PRO A 58 6.69 -10.83 7.29
C PRO A 58 7.35 -9.79 6.40
N GLY A 59 7.70 -10.15 5.15
CA GLY A 59 8.24 -9.22 4.16
C GLY A 59 7.24 -8.13 3.80
N LEU A 60 5.98 -8.52 3.56
CA LEU A 60 4.88 -7.59 3.29
C LEU A 60 4.61 -6.67 4.47
N GLY A 61 4.53 -7.23 5.69
CA GLY A 61 4.32 -6.43 6.91
C GLY A 61 5.41 -5.38 7.08
N ARG A 62 6.69 -5.75 6.94
CA ARG A 62 7.83 -4.83 7.02
C ARG A 62 7.75 -3.74 5.95
N ALA A 63 7.49 -4.11 4.70
CA ALA A 63 7.38 -3.17 3.59
C ALA A 63 6.25 -2.15 3.81
N LEU A 64 5.08 -2.63 4.26
CA LEU A 64 3.93 -1.77 4.58
C LEU A 64 4.25 -0.78 5.71
N VAL A 65 4.78 -1.26 6.84
CA VAL A 65 5.11 -0.40 7.98
C VAL A 65 6.19 0.62 7.61
N ALA A 66 7.26 0.19 6.94
CA ALA A 66 8.32 1.08 6.49
C ALA A 66 7.75 2.18 5.58
N HIS A 67 6.90 1.81 4.62
CA HIS A 67 6.31 2.75 3.67
C HIS A 67 5.37 3.75 4.34
N VAL A 68 4.43 3.29 5.18
CA VAL A 68 3.47 4.22 5.80
C VAL A 68 4.08 5.08 6.90
N ALA A 69 5.07 4.56 7.63
CA ALA A 69 5.81 5.37 8.59
C ALA A 69 6.61 6.47 7.88
N ASP A 70 7.19 6.18 6.70
CA ASP A 70 7.84 7.18 5.87
C ASP A 70 6.86 8.24 5.33
N LEU A 71 5.70 7.82 4.82
CA LEU A 71 4.65 8.75 4.37
C LEU A 71 4.16 9.65 5.51
N ALA A 72 3.94 9.09 6.70
CA ALA A 72 3.52 9.84 7.87
C ALA A 72 4.62 10.82 8.32
N ALA A 73 5.88 10.38 8.41
CA ALA A 73 7.00 11.24 8.77
C ALA A 73 7.21 12.41 7.79
N ARG A 74 6.88 12.21 6.51
CA ARG A 74 6.94 13.25 5.46
C ARG A 74 5.66 14.08 5.36
N GLY A 75 4.67 13.92 6.24
CA GLY A 75 3.40 14.65 6.21
C GLY A 75 2.52 14.36 4.98
N ARG A 76 2.73 13.20 4.33
CA ARG A 76 2.03 12.74 3.13
C ARG A 76 0.85 11.80 3.44
N TRP A 77 0.78 11.25 4.65
CA TRP A 77 -0.35 10.46 5.11
C TRP A 77 -1.54 11.36 5.50
N ARG A 78 -2.39 11.70 4.51
CA ARG A 78 -3.57 12.56 4.69
C ARG A 78 -4.85 11.76 4.43
N ALA A 79 -5.94 12.10 5.11
CA ALA A 79 -7.22 11.37 5.03
C ALA A 79 -7.69 11.15 3.58
N ASP A 80 -7.69 12.21 2.77
CA ASP A 80 -8.07 12.19 1.35
C ASP A 80 -6.85 12.21 0.41
N GLY A 81 -5.68 11.80 0.93
CA GLY A 81 -4.43 11.81 0.20
C GLY A 81 -4.35 10.64 -0.79
N PRO A 82 -3.80 10.85 -2.00
CA PRO A 82 -3.64 9.78 -3.00
C PRO A 82 -2.75 8.63 -2.49
N ASP A 83 -1.72 8.94 -1.69
CA ASP A 83 -0.85 7.93 -1.10
C ASP A 83 -1.64 7.00 -0.14
N ARG A 84 -2.58 7.57 0.64
CA ARG A 84 -3.42 6.81 1.56
C ARG A 84 -4.41 5.91 0.82
N ALA A 85 -5.08 6.43 -0.21
CA ALA A 85 -6.00 5.64 -1.04
C ALA A 85 -5.30 4.44 -1.70
N VAL A 86 -4.10 4.64 -2.26
CA VAL A 86 -3.32 3.53 -2.85
C VAL A 86 -3.01 2.45 -1.81
N VAL A 87 -2.55 2.84 -0.63
CA VAL A 87 -2.18 1.88 0.41
C VAL A 87 -3.39 1.14 0.98
N LEU A 88 -4.53 1.81 1.16
CA LEU A 88 -5.69 1.22 1.82
C LEU A 88 -6.65 0.51 0.84
N ASP A 89 -6.72 0.95 -0.42
CA ASP A 89 -7.71 0.45 -1.38
C ASP A 89 -7.10 -0.48 -2.45
N VAL A 90 -5.80 -0.33 -2.75
CA VAL A 90 -5.13 -1.12 -3.80
C VAL A 90 -4.31 -2.25 -3.20
N LEU A 91 -3.34 -1.96 -2.32
CA LEU A 91 -2.40 -2.97 -1.81
C LEU A 91 -3.07 -4.21 -1.18
N PRO A 92 -4.15 -4.11 -0.39
CA PRO A 92 -4.78 -5.29 0.21
C PRO A 92 -5.36 -6.27 -0.81
N ARG A 93 -5.58 -5.84 -2.06
CA ARG A 93 -6.16 -6.66 -3.13
C ARG A 93 -5.10 -7.43 -3.92
N LEU A 94 -3.81 -7.16 -3.73
CA LEU A 94 -2.73 -7.65 -4.58
C LEU A 94 -2.12 -8.96 -4.08
N THR A 95 -2.95 -9.92 -3.67
CA THR A 95 -2.49 -11.13 -2.95
C THR A 95 -1.39 -11.89 -3.69
N GLY A 96 -1.49 -12.08 -5.02
CA GLY A 96 -0.48 -12.79 -5.81
C GLY A 96 0.89 -12.10 -5.78
N LEU A 97 0.92 -10.82 -6.17
CA LEU A 97 2.16 -10.02 -6.22
C LEU A 97 2.74 -9.74 -4.83
N ALA A 98 1.90 -9.41 -3.85
CA ALA A 98 2.33 -9.10 -2.50
C ALA A 98 2.87 -10.32 -1.76
N HIS A 99 2.39 -11.53 -2.09
CA HIS A 99 2.93 -12.77 -1.55
C HIS A 99 4.28 -13.14 -2.16
N SER A 100 4.42 -13.06 -3.49
CA SER A 100 5.65 -13.49 -4.16
C SER A 100 6.77 -12.43 -4.12
N GLN A 101 6.42 -11.15 -4.13
CA GLN A 101 7.34 -10.02 -4.22
C GLN A 101 6.88 -8.84 -3.34
N PRO A 102 6.87 -8.99 -2.00
CA PRO A 102 6.25 -8.00 -1.10
C PRO A 102 6.84 -6.60 -1.24
N THR A 103 8.16 -6.46 -1.10
CA THR A 103 8.84 -5.16 -1.16
C THR A 103 8.68 -4.51 -2.53
N ALA A 104 8.96 -5.26 -3.61
CA ALA A 104 8.87 -4.73 -4.97
C ALA A 104 7.43 -4.31 -5.32
N THR A 105 6.42 -5.03 -4.81
CA THR A 105 5.01 -4.68 -4.99
C THR A 105 4.66 -3.39 -4.29
N VAL A 106 4.99 -3.24 -3.00
CA VAL A 106 4.71 -2.01 -2.25
C VAL A 106 5.41 -0.82 -2.91
N ASP A 107 6.71 -0.95 -3.25
CA ASP A 107 7.49 0.13 -3.85
C ASP A 107 6.95 0.54 -5.23
N ALA A 108 6.72 -0.42 -6.12
CA ALA A 108 6.23 -0.12 -7.47
C ALA A 108 4.83 0.48 -7.45
N VAL A 109 3.91 -0.10 -6.66
CA VAL A 109 2.52 0.35 -6.56
C VAL A 109 2.43 1.72 -5.90
N ALA A 110 3.22 1.99 -4.85
CA ALA A 110 3.25 3.30 -4.23
C ALA A 110 3.85 4.37 -5.17
N ALA A 111 4.92 4.04 -5.91
CA ALA A 111 5.55 4.95 -6.85
C ALA A 111 4.59 5.36 -7.99
N ALA A 112 3.85 4.41 -8.54
CA ALA A 112 2.92 4.68 -9.65
C ALA A 112 1.54 5.15 -9.19
N GLY A 113 1.04 4.59 -8.09
CA GLY A 113 -0.32 4.75 -7.60
C GLY A 113 -0.68 6.20 -7.30
N ARG A 114 0.27 7.00 -6.80
CA ARG A 114 0.02 8.43 -6.55
C ARG A 114 -0.33 9.21 -7.84
N THR A 115 0.27 8.83 -8.96
CA THR A 115 -0.03 9.43 -10.27
C THR A 115 -1.37 8.93 -10.75
N VAL A 116 -1.61 7.62 -10.70
CA VAL A 116 -2.90 7.01 -11.07
C VAL A 116 -4.06 7.60 -10.28
N ALA A 117 -3.94 7.76 -8.96
CA ALA A 117 -4.97 8.34 -8.12
C ALA A 117 -5.31 9.79 -8.50
N ARG A 118 -4.38 10.52 -9.13
CA ARG A 118 -4.60 11.90 -9.59
C ARG A 118 -5.15 11.95 -11.02
N THR A 119 -4.59 11.15 -11.93
CA THR A 119 -4.78 11.32 -13.38
C THR A 119 -5.41 10.13 -14.08
N GLY A 120 -5.55 8.98 -13.43
CA GLY A 120 -6.12 7.76 -13.99
C GLY A 120 -7.36 7.28 -13.24
N ASP A 121 -7.71 6.02 -13.48
CA ASP A 121 -8.73 5.26 -12.76
C ASP A 121 -8.07 4.32 -11.74
N LEU A 122 -8.12 4.68 -10.45
CA LEU A 122 -7.51 3.91 -9.37
C LEU A 122 -8.19 2.54 -9.16
N ALA A 123 -9.51 2.46 -9.41
CA ALA A 123 -10.27 1.23 -9.24
C ALA A 123 -9.90 0.21 -10.33
N LEU A 124 -9.76 0.67 -11.58
CA LEU A 124 -9.26 -0.15 -12.68
C LEU A 124 -7.81 -0.58 -12.43
N PHE A 125 -6.95 0.33 -11.96
CA PHE A 125 -5.57 0.03 -11.64
C PHE A 125 -5.44 -1.11 -10.62
N GLY A 126 -6.17 -1.02 -9.51
CA GLY A 126 -6.19 -2.09 -8.51
C GLY A 126 -6.78 -3.40 -9.04
N SER A 127 -7.78 -3.33 -9.91
CA SER A 127 -8.39 -4.54 -10.51
C SER A 127 -7.47 -5.23 -11.50
N LEU A 128 -6.73 -4.48 -12.31
CA LEU A 128 -5.73 -5.02 -13.23
C LEU A 128 -4.59 -5.71 -12.48
N LEU A 129 -4.11 -5.10 -11.39
CA LEU A 129 -3.03 -5.67 -10.58
C LEU A 129 -3.48 -6.86 -9.74
N ALA A 130 -4.70 -6.86 -9.22
CA ALA A 130 -5.26 -7.98 -8.47
C ALA A 130 -5.44 -9.25 -9.33
N ALA A 131 -5.58 -9.08 -10.65
CA ALA A 131 -5.65 -10.19 -11.59
C ALA A 131 -4.28 -10.81 -11.94
N VAL A 132 -3.18 -10.22 -11.47
CA VAL A 132 -1.83 -10.70 -11.76
C VAL A 132 -1.49 -11.85 -10.80
N PRO A 133 -1.09 -13.03 -11.31
CA PRO A 133 -0.66 -14.13 -10.47
C PRO A 133 0.67 -13.81 -9.76
N ALA A 134 1.11 -14.73 -8.89
CA ALA A 134 2.45 -14.68 -8.33
C ALA A 134 3.52 -14.62 -9.44
N VAL A 135 4.59 -13.87 -9.17
CA VAL A 135 5.75 -13.72 -10.08
C VAL A 135 7.06 -13.94 -9.32
N GLU A 136 8.04 -14.54 -9.99
CA GLU A 136 9.34 -14.88 -9.39
C GLU A 136 10.36 -13.74 -9.45
N ASP A 137 10.24 -12.85 -10.44
CA ASP A 137 11.19 -11.76 -10.67
C ASP A 137 10.60 -10.40 -10.25
N PRO A 138 11.25 -9.65 -9.34
CA PRO A 138 10.89 -8.27 -8.99
C PRO A 138 10.74 -7.33 -10.20
N SER A 139 11.51 -7.54 -11.28
CA SER A 139 11.46 -6.70 -12.47
C SER A 139 10.11 -6.79 -13.19
N VAL A 140 9.46 -7.96 -13.13
CA VAL A 140 8.13 -8.23 -13.71
C VAL A 140 7.06 -7.45 -12.96
N VAL A 141 7.19 -7.28 -11.64
CA VAL A 141 6.27 -6.45 -10.84
C VAL A 141 6.27 -5.01 -11.36
N ARG A 142 7.45 -4.43 -11.56
CA ARG A 142 7.59 -3.06 -12.07
C ARG A 142 6.98 -2.91 -13.46
N ALA A 143 7.29 -3.83 -14.38
CA ALA A 143 6.73 -3.80 -15.73
C ALA A 143 5.20 -3.88 -15.70
N THR A 144 4.64 -4.78 -14.88
CA THR A 144 3.20 -4.97 -14.73
C THR A 144 2.51 -3.73 -14.16
N VAL A 145 3.09 -3.11 -13.14
CA VAL A 145 2.60 -1.86 -12.55
C VAL A 145 2.59 -0.71 -13.55
N LEU A 146 3.63 -0.59 -14.39
CA LEU A 146 3.66 0.42 -15.44
C LEU A 146 2.57 0.20 -16.49
N VAL A 147 2.37 -1.04 -16.93
CA VAL A 147 1.30 -1.40 -17.89
C VAL A 147 -0.09 -1.11 -17.30
N ALA A 148 -0.33 -1.50 -16.05
CA ALA A 148 -1.60 -1.24 -15.37
C ALA A 148 -1.84 0.27 -15.22
N SER A 149 -0.80 1.04 -14.89
CA SER A 149 -0.87 2.50 -14.76
C SER A 149 -1.24 3.17 -16.09
N TRP A 150 -0.60 2.76 -17.19
CA TRP A 150 -0.90 3.26 -18.54
C TRP A 150 -2.34 2.95 -18.94
N ARG A 151 -2.80 1.70 -18.76
CA ARG A 151 -4.18 1.29 -19.06
C ARG A 151 -5.22 2.09 -18.26
N SER A 152 -4.91 2.37 -16.99
CA SER A 152 -5.78 3.12 -16.10
C SER A 152 -5.88 4.60 -16.49
N GLY A 153 -4.80 5.19 -17.00
CA GLY A 153 -4.83 6.52 -17.61
C GLY A 153 -5.65 6.55 -18.90
N ALA A 154 -5.42 5.61 -19.81
CA ALA A 154 -6.12 5.52 -21.09
C ALA A 154 -7.65 5.36 -20.92
N ALA A 155 -8.10 4.57 -19.94
CA ALA A 155 -9.52 4.39 -19.65
C ALA A 155 -10.23 5.71 -19.30
N ARG A 156 -9.57 6.61 -18.55
CA ARG A 156 -10.15 7.91 -18.19
C ARG A 156 -10.32 8.81 -19.41
N TYR A 157 -9.34 8.83 -20.32
CA TYR A 157 -9.45 9.58 -21.59
C TYR A 157 -10.57 9.03 -22.47
N ARG A 158 -10.72 7.70 -22.57
CA ARG A 158 -11.83 7.08 -23.30
C ARG A 158 -13.18 7.47 -22.71
N THR A 159 -13.34 7.39 -21.38
CA THR A 159 -14.59 7.77 -20.71
C THR A 159 -14.89 9.26 -20.90
N ALA A 160 -13.87 10.13 -20.88
CA ALA A 160 -14.06 11.56 -21.18
C ALA A 160 -14.55 11.78 -22.61
N ALA A 161 -13.90 11.16 -23.60
CA ALA A 161 -14.30 11.25 -25.00
C ALA A 161 -15.73 10.76 -25.25
N LEU A 162 -16.17 9.70 -24.56
CA LEU A 162 -17.53 9.17 -24.68
C LEU A 162 -18.60 10.05 -24.01
N ARG A 163 -18.24 10.97 -23.12
CA ARG A 163 -19.21 11.92 -22.52
C ARG A 163 -19.43 13.16 -23.37
N GLU A 164 -18.50 13.45 -24.28
CA GLU A 164 -18.55 14.62 -25.17
C GLU A 164 -19.18 14.30 -26.54
N ALA A 165 -19.42 13.02 -26.83
CA ALA A 165 -20.09 12.53 -28.04
C ALA A 165 -21.61 12.37 -27.83
#